data_AF-A0A530ZNK7-F1
#
_entry.id   AF-A0A530ZNK7-F1
#
_cell.length_a   1.000
_cell.length_b   1.000
_cell.length_c   1.000
_cell.angle_alpha   90.00
_cell.angle_beta   90.00
_cell.angle_gamma   90.00
#
_symmetry.space_group_name_H-M   'P 1'
#
loop_
_entity.id
_entity.type
_entity.pdbx_description
1 polymer ?
#
loop_
_entity_poly.entity_id
_entity_poly.type
_entity_poly.pdbx_seq_one_letter_code
_entity_poly.pdbx_strand_id
1 'polypeptide(L)'
;MWQRDEALGPDLHEDLATALEFITEIGDTRSLAVLDDPDRAWELQELRFRIKGGATLLGQSFERRKVNDRLRQSEHLILMHQQM
;
A
#
# COMPACT_ATOMS: atom_id res chain seq x y z
N MET A 1 -2.51 -16.02 -7.12
CA MET A 1 -1.05 -16.21 -6.98
C MET A 1 -0.33 -15.07 -7.69
N TRP A 2 -0.56 -14.90 -9.00
CA TRP A 2 0.04 -13.84 -9.83
C TRP A 2 -0.04 -12.42 -9.27
N GLN A 3 -1.21 -11.94 -8.83
CA GLN A 3 -1.33 -10.59 -8.26
C GLN A 3 -0.48 -10.35 -7.01
N ARG A 4 -0.23 -11.40 -6.21
CA ARG A 4 0.55 -11.29 -4.98
C ARG A 4 2.05 -11.34 -5.29
N ASP A 5 2.43 -12.16 -6.26
CA ASP A 5 3.81 -12.25 -6.75
C ASP A 5 4.23 -10.96 -7.48
N GLU A 6 3.29 -10.32 -8.19
CA GLU A 6 3.47 -9.01 -8.82
C GLU A 6 3.55 -7.90 -7.76
N ALA A 7 2.70 -7.93 -6.74
CA ALA A 7 2.71 -6.93 -5.67
C ALA A 7 3.93 -7.01 -4.73
N LEU A 8 4.51 -8.21 -4.56
CA LEU A 8 5.69 -8.46 -3.72
C LEU A 8 6.95 -8.74 -4.55
N GLY A 9 6.91 -8.41 -5.84
CA GLY A 9 7.94 -8.73 -6.80
C GLY A 9 9.19 -7.83 -6.68
N PRO A 10 10.14 -7.98 -7.62
CA PRO A 10 11.36 -7.18 -7.68
C PRO A 10 11.10 -5.67 -7.63
N ASP A 11 10.05 -5.21 -8.30
CA ASP A 11 9.66 -3.80 -8.36
C ASP A 11 9.39 -3.21 -6.97
N LEU A 12 8.78 -3.97 -6.05
CA LEU A 12 8.57 -3.52 -4.67
C LEU A 12 9.90 -3.40 -3.92
N HIS A 13 10.86 -4.29 -4.18
CA HIS A 13 12.16 -4.21 -3.53
C HIS A 13 12.92 -2.96 -3.93
N GLU A 14 12.92 -2.64 -5.23
CA GLU A 14 13.51 -1.41 -5.76
C GLU A 14 12.80 -0.17 -5.20
N ASP A 15 11.45 -0.16 -5.21
CA ASP A 15 10.67 0.92 -4.63
C ASP A 15 10.99 1.14 -3.13
N LEU A 16 11.14 0.07 -2.35
CA LEU A 16 11.51 0.17 -0.94
C LEU A 16 12.96 0.66 -0.74
N ALA A 17 13.88 0.29 -1.64
CA ALA A 17 15.24 0.78 -1.63
C ALA A 17 15.27 2.30 -1.89
N THR A 18 14.56 2.77 -2.92
CA THR A 18 14.43 4.21 -3.21
C THR A 18 13.77 4.95 -2.06
N ALA A 19 12.73 4.39 -1.43
CA ALA A 19 12.11 5.00 -0.25
C ALA A 19 13.10 5.16 0.91
N LEU A 20 13.95 4.16 1.12
CA LEU A 20 14.99 4.20 2.15
C LEU A 20 16.06 5.26 1.85
N GLU A 21 16.42 5.47 0.57
CA GLU A 21 17.34 6.54 0.16
C GLU A 21 16.80 7.92 0.56
N PHE A 22 15.53 8.22 0.24
CA PHE A 22 14.90 9.47 0.67
C PHE A 22 14.88 9.63 2.20
N ILE A 23 14.52 8.57 2.93
CA ILE A 23 14.50 8.60 4.40
C ILE A 23 15.92 8.84 4.96
N THR A 24 16.94 8.22 4.36
CA THR A 24 18.33 8.37 4.78
C THR A 24 18.81 9.79 4.52
N GLU A 25 18.57 10.34 3.32
CA GLU A 25 18.95 11.70 2.98
C GLU A 25 18.28 12.75 3.89
N ILE A 26 16.98 12.58 4.16
CA ILE A 26 16.24 13.44 5.09
C ILE A 26 16.77 13.28 6.52
N GLY A 27 17.09 12.05 6.94
CA GLY A 27 17.63 11.76 8.27
C GLY A 27 19.01 12.37 8.49
N ASP A 28 19.90 12.25 7.50
CA ASP A 28 21.28 12.73 7.52
C ASP A 28 21.34 14.26 7.47
N THR A 29 20.55 14.87 6.59
CA THR A 29 20.47 16.34 6.48
C THR A 29 19.59 16.97 7.56
N ARG A 30 18.76 16.17 8.24
CA ARG A 30 17.67 16.61 9.13
C ARG A 30 16.77 17.65 8.47
N SER A 31 16.59 17.53 7.16
CA SER A 31 15.91 18.53 6.34
C SER A 31 15.07 17.85 5.26
N LEU A 32 13.99 18.52 4.86
CA LEU A 32 13.17 18.14 3.72
C LEU A 32 13.60 18.85 2.42
N ALA A 33 14.76 19.51 2.41
CA ALA A 33 15.24 20.28 1.26
C ALA A 33 15.41 19.45 -0.03
N VAL A 34 15.61 18.14 0.08
CA VAL A 34 15.57 17.22 -1.07
C VAL A 34 14.24 17.31 -1.85
N LEU A 35 13.15 17.71 -1.18
CA LEU A 35 11.83 17.87 -1.80
C LEU A 35 11.61 19.27 -2.41
N ASP A 36 12.56 20.19 -2.24
CA ASP A 36 12.53 21.48 -2.92
C ASP A 36 12.96 21.34 -4.39
N ASP A 37 13.68 20.26 -4.71
CA ASP A 37 13.96 19.84 -6.09
C ASP A 37 12.68 19.24 -6.70
N PRO A 38 12.14 19.83 -7.78
CA PRO A 38 10.89 19.36 -8.39
C PRO A 38 10.99 17.95 -8.97
N ASP A 39 12.16 17.54 -9.45
CA ASP A 39 12.37 16.20 -10.01
C ASP A 39 12.37 15.15 -8.89
N ARG A 40 13.02 15.46 -7.77
CA ARG A 40 13.02 14.60 -6.57
C ARG A 40 11.64 14.52 -5.92
N ALA A 41 10.92 15.63 -5.87
CA ALA A 41 9.55 15.66 -5.37
C ALA A 41 8.61 14.80 -6.26
N TRP A 42 8.77 14.89 -7.58
CA TRP A 42 8.03 14.06 -8.53
C TRP A 42 8.36 12.57 -8.37
N GLU A 43 9.65 12.23 -8.27
CA GLU A 43 10.11 10.87 -8.04
C GLU A 43 9.47 10.25 -6.78
N LEU A 44 9.46 10.97 -5.65
CA LEU A 44 8.83 10.50 -4.42
C LEU A 44 7.30 10.35 -4.58
N GLN A 45 6.66 11.21 -5.37
CA GLN A 45 5.23 11.12 -5.65
C GLN A 45 4.89 9.87 -6.47
N GLU A 46 5.65 9.58 -7.52
CA GLU A 46 5.48 8.37 -8.33
C GLU A 46 5.76 7.11 -7.53
N LEU A 47 6.82 7.12 -6.73
CA LEU A 47 7.16 6.03 -5.84
C LEU A 47 6.01 5.71 -4.87
N ARG A 48 5.43 6.75 -4.25
CA ARG A 48 4.26 6.60 -3.39
C ARG A 48 3.06 6.02 -4.14
N PHE A 49 2.87 6.38 -5.41
CA PHE A 49 1.80 5.84 -6.24
C PHE A 49 1.99 4.35 -6.51
N ARG A 50 3.20 3.93 -6.92
CA ARG A 50 3.53 2.52 -7.17
C ARG A 50 3.36 1.65 -5.94
N ILE A 51 3.92 2.07 -4.79
CA ILE A 51 3.79 1.33 -3.51
C ILE A 51 2.32 1.17 -3.11
N LYS A 52 1.51 2.23 -3.25
CA LYS A 52 0.06 2.15 -2.94
C LYS A 52 -0.70 1.26 -3.93
N GLY A 53 -0.34 1.32 -5.21
CA GLY A 53 -0.88 0.43 -6.24
C GLY A 53 -0.63 -1.03 -5.88
N GLY A 54 0.62 -1.39 -5.58
CA GLY A 54 1.02 -2.72 -5.13
C GLY A 54 0.29 -3.15 -3.86
N ALA A 55 0.19 -2.27 -2.85
CA ALA A 55 -0.55 -2.56 -1.62
C ALA A 55 -2.05 -2.87 -1.87
N THR A 56 -2.65 -2.26 -2.89
CA THR A 56 -4.05 -2.53 -3.26
C THR A 56 -4.22 -3.92 -3.86
N LEU A 57 -3.22 -4.41 -4.61
CA LEU A 57 -3.20 -5.77 -5.16
C LEU A 57 -3.08 -6.86 -4.08
N LEU A 58 -2.54 -6.53 -2.91
CA LEU A 58 -2.47 -7.45 -1.77
C LEU A 58 -3.84 -7.71 -1.10
N GLY A 59 -4.84 -6.88 -1.41
CA GLY A 59 -6.16 -6.93 -0.80
C GLY A 59 -6.16 -6.63 0.71
N GLN A 60 -7.34 -6.64 1.33
CA GLN A 60 -7.42 -6.58 2.79
C GLN A 60 -7.08 -7.96 3.37
N SER A 61 -6.29 -7.95 4.44
CA SER A 61 -5.99 -9.19 5.18
C SER A 61 -7.30 -9.79 5.71
N PHE A 62 -7.49 -11.10 5.51
CA PHE A 62 -8.66 -11.80 6.02
C PHE A 62 -8.60 -11.87 7.55
N GLU A 63 -9.32 -10.98 8.21
CA GLU A 63 -9.44 -10.97 9.67
C GLU A 63 -10.64 -11.80 10.10
N ARG A 64 -10.38 -13.06 10.49
CA ARG A 64 -11.43 -14.00 10.93
C ARG A 64 -12.29 -13.44 12.07
N ARG A 65 -11.71 -12.62 12.95
CA ARG A 65 -12.44 -11.95 14.05
C ARG A 65 -13.43 -10.93 13.51
N LYS A 66 -13.00 -10.06 12.60
CA LYS A 66 -13.83 -9.04 11.95
C LYS A 66 -14.97 -9.66 11.13
N VAL A 67 -14.68 -10.75 10.42
CA VAL A 67 -15.70 -11.51 9.69
C VAL A 67 -16.70 -12.16 10.66
N ASN A 68 -16.24 -12.79 11.73
CA ASN A 68 -17.12 -13.38 12.74
C ASN A 68 -17.98 -12.34 13.46
N ASP A 69 -17.46 -11.15 13.75
CA ASP A 69 -18.22 -10.07 14.37
C ASP A 69 -19.32 -9.57 13.41
N ARG A 70 -19.01 -9.40 12.11
CA ARG A 70 -20.01 -9.04 11.09
C ARG A 70 -21.06 -10.14 10.86
N LEU A 71 -20.66 -11.41 10.90
CA LEU A 71 -21.58 -12.54 10.85
C LEU A 71 -22.52 -12.57 12.07
N ARG A 72 -21.98 -12.32 13.26
CA ARG A 72 -22.75 -12.21 14.52
C ARG A 72 -23.71 -11.04 14.52
N GLN A 73 -23.39 -9.95 13.82
CA GLN A 73 -24.25 -8.78 13.64
C GLN A 73 -25.30 -8.97 12.55
N SER A 74 -25.45 -10.18 12.00
CA SER A 74 -26.41 -10.49 10.94
C SER A 74 -26.23 -9.70 9.64
N GLU A 75 -25.07 -9.07 9.43
CA GLU A 75 -24.77 -8.32 8.19
C GLU A 75 -24.75 -9.23 6.95
N HIS A 76 -24.61 -10.53 7.14
CA HIS A 76 -24.73 -11.53 6.06
C HIS A 76 -26.12 -11.56 5.43
N LEU A 77 -27.17 -11.13 6.15
CA LEU A 77 -28.54 -11.04 5.61
C LEU A 77 -28.65 -9.95 4.53
N ILE A 78 -27.83 -8.90 4.59
CA ILE A 78 -27.79 -7.83 3.58
C ILE A 78 -27.24 -8.36 2.25
N LEU A 79 -26.26 -9.26 2.30
CA LEU A 79 -25.68 -9.89 1.11
C LEU A 79 -26.64 -10.91 0.48
N MET A 80 -27.45 -11.62 1.28
CA MET A 80 -28.46 -12.56 0.76
C MET A 80 -29.68 -11.86 0.15
N HIS A 81 -30.00 -10.64 0.59
CA HIS A 81 -31.11 -9.86 0.00
C HIS A 81 -30.80 -9.27 -1.38
N GLN A 82 -29.54 -9.27 -1.83
CA GLN A 82 -29.15 -8.83 -3.19
C GLN A 82 -29.31 -9.91 -4.27
N GLN A 83 -29.88 -11.08 -3.94
CA GLN A 83 -30.18 -12.14 -4.90
C GLN A 83 -31.66 -12.18 -5.37
N MET A 84 -32.41 -11.09 -5.23
CA MET A 84 -33.72 -10.94 -5.90
C MET A 84 -33.63 -10.06 -7.14
#